data_AF-E5ASJ8-F1
#
_entry.id   AF-E5ASJ8-F1
#
_cell.length_a   1.000
_cell.length_b   1.000
_cell.length_c   1.000
_cell.angle_alpha   90.00
_cell.angle_beta   90.00
_cell.angle_gamma   90.00
#
_symmetry.space_group_name_H-M   'P 1'
#
loop_
_entity.id
_entity.type
_entity.pdbx_description
1 polymer ?
#
loop_
_entity_poly.entity_id
_entity_poly.type
_entity_poly.pdbx_seq_one_letter_code
_entity_poly.pdbx_strand_id
1 'polypeptide(L)' 'MRNLDELQFSLARYIHDYNHDRIKLKLKGLGPVQYRTQPRQP' A
#
# COMPACT_ATOMS: atom_id res chain seq x y z
N MET A 1 14.76 23.35 4.78
CA MET A 1 15.52 22.29 4.07
C MET A 1 14.78 20.99 4.28
N ARG A 2 14.49 20.22 3.23
CA ARG A 2 14.10 18.82 3.41
C ARG A 2 15.35 18.05 3.85
N ASN A 3 15.31 17.46 5.04
CA ASN A 3 16.40 16.61 5.52
C ASN A 3 16.19 15.16 5.05
N LEU A 4 17.24 14.34 5.16
CA LEU A 4 17.22 12.96 4.69
C LEU A 4 16.20 12.09 5.45
N ASP A 5 15.93 12.42 6.72
CA ASP A 5 15.02 11.66 7.58
C ASP A 5 13.55 11.89 7.18
N GLU A 6 13.18 13.13 6.87
CA GLU A 6 11.86 13.47 6.31
C GLU A 6 11.63 12.76 4.98
N LEU A 7 12.65 12.67 4.13
CA LEU A 7 12.56 11.93 2.88
C LEU A 7 12.29 10.44 3.13
N GLN A 8 13.09 9.81 3.99
CA GLN A 8 12.93 8.39 4.34
C GLN A 8 11.54 8.11 4.92
N PHE A 9 11.08 8.95 5.84
CA PHE A 9 9.77 8.82 6.46
C PHE A 9 8.64 8.96 5.43
N SER A 10 8.72 9.97 4.57
CA SER A 10 7.71 10.19 3.53
C SER A 10 7.66 9.04 2.52
N LEU A 11 8.81 8.46 2.17
CA LEU A 11 8.90 7.31 1.29
C LEU A 11 8.33 6.05 1.93
N ALA A 12 8.66 5.78 3.19
CA ALA A 12 8.12 4.63 3.93
C ALA A 12 6.59 4.70 4.03
N ARG A 13 6.05 5.88 4.35
CA ARG A 13 4.59 6.11 4.35
C ARG A 13 3.99 5.88 2.96
N TYR A 14 4.59 6.45 1.92
CA TYR A 14 4.10 6.25 0.56
C TYR A 14 4.05 4.77 0.16
N ILE A 15 5.09 4.00 0.49
CA ILE A 15 5.14 2.56 0.22
C ILE A 15 4.05 1.82 1.00
N HIS A 16 3.84 2.16 2.27
CA HIS A 16 2.79 1.57 3.09
C HIS A 16 1.41 1.82 2.48
N ASP A 17 1.06 3.09 2.27
CA ASP A 17 -0.24 3.52 1.77
C ASP A 17 -0.51 2.94 0.38
N TYR A 18 0.51 2.87 -0.48
CA TYR A 18 0.38 2.24 -1.79
C TYR A 18 0.05 0.76 -1.69
N ASN A 19 0.69 0.03 -0.76
CA ASN A 19 0.57 -1.42 -0.66
C ASN A 19 -0.64 -1.90 0.14
N HIS A 20 -1.10 -1.13 1.12
CA HIS A 20 -2.13 -1.54 2.07
C HIS A 20 -3.42 -0.77 1.86
N ASP A 21 -3.35 0.55 1.83
CA ASP A 21 -4.54 1.40 1.97
C ASP A 21 -5.12 1.84 0.63
N ARG A 22 -4.33 1.76 -0.46
CA ARG A 22 -4.77 2.19 -1.78
C ARG A 22 -5.84 1.23 -2.35
N ILE A 23 -7.09 1.59 -2.13
CA ILE A 23 -8.25 0.90 -2.70
C ILE A 23 -8.24 1.05 -4.23
N LYS A 24 -8.29 -0.07 -4.94
CA LYS A 24 -8.44 -0.09 -6.40
C LYS A 24 -9.73 -0.82 -6.75
N LEU A 25 -10.59 -0.19 -7.56
CA LEU A 25 -11.87 -0.77 -7.99
C LEU A 25 -11.69 -2.16 -8.63
N LYS A 26 -10.63 -2.35 -9.42
CA LYS A 26 -10.27 -3.64 -10.04
C LYS A 26 -9.90 -4.75 -9.06
N LEU A 27 -9.59 -4.41 -7.80
CA LEU A 27 -9.25 -5.37 -6.75
C LEU A 27 -10.45 -5.68 -5.85
N LYS A 28 -11.68 -5.38 -6.31
CA LYS A 28 -12.92 -5.62 -5.55
C LYS A 28 -12.92 -4.92 -4.18
N GLY A 29 -12.34 -3.72 -4.12
CA GLY A 29 -12.23 -2.96 -2.87
C GLY A 29 -11.07 -3.37 -1.95
N LEU A 30 -10.30 -4.41 -2.29
CA LEU A 30 -9.15 -4.84 -1.51
C LEU A 30 -7.93 -3.95 -1.75
N GLY A 31 -7.12 -3.79 -0.70
CA GLY A 31 -5.76 -3.27 -0.80
C GLY A 31 -4.86 -4.21 -1.63
N PRO A 32 -3.77 -3.72 -2.23
CA PRO A 32 -2.91 -4.53 -3.08
C PRO A 32 -2.33 -5.78 -2.41
N VAL A 33 -1.88 -5.67 -1.16
CA VAL A 33 -1.39 -6.83 -0.40
C VAL A 33 -2.52 -7.81 -0.12
N GLN A 34 -3.66 -7.33 0.41
CA GLN A 34 -4.83 -8.16 0.69
C GLN A 34 -5.31 -8.93 -0.53
N TYR A 35 -5.31 -8.30 -1.71
CA TYR A 35 -5.69 -8.96 -2.95
C TYR A 35 -4.74 -10.11 -3.33
N ARG A 36 -3.43 -9.96 -3.11
CA ARG A 36 -2.44 -11.01 -3.43
C ARG A 36 -2.46 -12.17 -2.43
N THR A 37 -2.76 -11.87 -1.16
CA THR A 37 -2.75 -12.85 -0.07
C THR A 37 -4.12 -13.45 0.21
N GLN A 38 -5.18 -13.04 -0.49
CA GLN A 38 -6.51 -13.59 -0.27
C GLN A 38 -6.52 -15.10 -0.54
N PRO A 39 -7.22 -15.89 0.28
CA PRO A 39 -7.41 -17.30 -0.01
C PRO A 39 -8.18 -17.45 -1.32
N ARG A 40 -7.77 -18.41 -2.14
CA ARG A 40 -8.57 -18.78 -3.32
C ARG A 40 -9.92 -19.27 -2.82
N GLN A 41 -10.98 -18.70 -3.37
CA GLN A 41 -12.32 -19.25 -3.13
C GLN A 41 -12.31 -20.73 -3.58
N PRO A 42 -12.98 -21.62 -2.83
CA PRO A 42 -13.05 -23.03 -3.18
C PRO A 42 -13.60 -23.25 -4.60
#